data_AF-A0A9W9MTE9-F1
#
_entry.id   AF-A0A9W9MTE9-F1
#
_cell.length_a   1.000
_cell.length_b   1.000
_cell.length_c   1.000
_cell.angle_alpha   90.00
_cell.angle_beta   90.00
_cell.angle_gamma   90.00
#
_symmetry.space_group_name_H-M   'P 1'
#
loop_
_entity.id
_entity.type
_entity.pdbx_description
1 polymer ?
#
loop_
_entity_poly.entity_id
_entity_poly.type
_entity_poly.pdbx_seq_one_letter_code
_entity_poly.pdbx_strand_id
1 'polypeptide(L)'
;MSNNVSEYTCVPVIKWLVRILRNDNIEADGLATWNAILNLRFPSTQGFFIRPYSHSGVRGCPGWVELQLSHLKDGRQNPVLVVYYQRANREDDNQWENGQKELQLYLAFRYRNFAEDASPIYGILAIGVKLKIFRYDNPSRSIERFVPPWDLERHDEQVWNMLRKISRNHTGGGVCEARGVKTESGGQGNEGPKNV
;
A
#
# COMPACT_ATOMS: atom_id res chain seq x y z
N MET A 1 -15.65 -23.96 -1.73
CA MET A 1 -14.44 -24.14 -0.90
C MET A 1 -13.30 -23.40 -1.58
N SER A 2 -12.92 -22.22 -1.10
CA SER A 2 -11.90 -21.41 -1.79
C SER A 2 -11.18 -20.45 -0.83
N ASN A 3 -9.85 -20.59 -0.82
CA ASN A 3 -8.83 -19.55 -0.64
C ASN A 3 -8.50 -18.98 0.75
N ASN A 4 -8.23 -19.83 1.75
CA ASN A 4 -7.50 -19.39 2.95
C ASN A 4 -6.01 -19.77 2.97
N VAL A 5 -5.51 -20.64 2.10
CA VAL A 5 -4.11 -21.12 2.22
C VAL A 5 -3.07 -20.01 2.00
N SER A 6 -3.36 -19.02 1.15
CA SER A 6 -2.43 -17.92 0.81
C SER A 6 -2.28 -16.85 1.90
N GLU A 7 -3.33 -16.57 2.67
CA GLU A 7 -3.31 -15.47 3.65
C GLU A 7 -2.58 -15.89 4.95
N TYR A 8 -2.63 -17.18 5.30
CA TYR A 8 -1.95 -17.70 6.49
C TYR A 8 -0.45 -17.97 6.27
N THR A 9 0.00 -18.20 5.04
CA THR A 9 1.43 -18.39 4.73
C THR A 9 2.20 -17.08 4.60
N CYS A 10 1.56 -16.00 4.12
CA CYS A 10 2.25 -14.72 3.92
C CYS A 10 2.49 -13.97 5.24
N VAL A 11 1.64 -14.16 6.26
CA VAL A 11 1.82 -13.51 7.57
C VAL A 11 3.15 -13.95 8.22
N PRO A 12 3.44 -15.24 8.49
CA PRO A 12 4.72 -15.66 9.06
C PRO A 12 5.95 -15.21 8.27
N VAL A 13 5.87 -15.20 6.92
CA VAL A 13 6.97 -14.76 6.06
C VAL A 13 7.20 -13.25 6.17
N ILE A 14 6.13 -12.44 6.14
CA ILE A 14 6.23 -11.00 6.37
C ILE A 14 6.77 -10.72 7.77
N LYS A 15 6.30 -11.46 8.79
CA LYS A 15 6.82 -11.37 10.16
C LYS A 15 8.33 -11.64 10.21
N TRP A 16 8.80 -12.66 9.49
CA TRP A 16 10.23 -12.97 9.37
C TRP A 16 11.00 -11.89 8.62
N LEU A 17 10.49 -11.40 7.48
CA LEU A 17 11.12 -10.35 6.68
C LEU A 17 11.27 -9.03 7.46
N VAL A 18 10.28 -8.67 8.28
CA VAL A 18 10.39 -7.49 9.15
C VAL A 18 11.48 -7.67 10.20
N ARG A 19 11.66 -8.88 10.75
CA ARG A 19 12.68 -9.17 11.77
C ARG A 19 14.11 -9.13 11.23
N ILE A 20 14.31 -9.35 9.93
CA ILE A 20 15.65 -9.29 9.31
C ILE A 20 16.06 -7.87 8.91
N LEU A 21 15.15 -6.88 8.98
CA LEU A 21 15.55 -5.48 8.85
C LEU A 21 16.46 -5.13 10.03
N ARG A 22 17.60 -4.49 9.74
CA ARG A 22 18.55 -4.00 10.75
C ARG A 22 18.90 -2.55 10.51
N ASN A 23 19.40 -1.88 11.55
CA ASN A 23 19.82 -0.49 11.47
C ASN A 23 21.08 -0.29 10.61
N ASP A 24 21.91 -1.33 10.50
CA ASP A 24 23.16 -1.34 9.74
C ASP A 24 23.01 -1.89 8.31
N ASN A 25 21.81 -2.33 7.91
CA ASN A 25 21.56 -2.76 6.55
C ASN A 25 21.97 -1.67 5.56
N ILE A 26 22.66 -2.09 4.49
CA ILE A 26 22.83 -1.22 3.33
C ILE A 26 21.46 -0.92 2.73
N GLU A 27 21.30 0.26 2.13
CA GLU A 27 19.99 0.71 1.62
C GLU A 27 19.36 -0.27 0.63
N ALA A 28 20.19 -0.91 -0.19
CA ALA A 28 19.76 -1.94 -1.13
C ALA A 28 19.08 -3.15 -0.45
N ASP A 29 19.59 -3.61 0.69
CA ASP A 29 19.04 -4.77 1.41
C ASP A 29 17.71 -4.42 2.10
N GLY A 30 17.64 -3.21 2.66
CA GLY A 30 16.40 -2.67 3.22
C GLY A 30 15.31 -2.58 2.16
N LEU A 31 15.62 -2.02 0.99
CA LEU A 31 14.71 -1.95 -0.15
C LEU A 31 14.33 -3.32 -0.70
N ALA A 32 15.28 -4.26 -0.81
CA ALA A 32 14.97 -5.62 -1.25
C ALA A 32 13.98 -6.31 -0.29
N THR A 33 14.16 -6.12 1.01
CA THR A 33 13.26 -6.63 2.04
C THR A 33 11.86 -6.01 1.92
N TRP A 34 11.78 -4.69 1.75
CA TRP A 34 10.51 -4.00 1.51
C TRP A 34 9.82 -4.47 0.23
N ASN A 35 10.58 -4.65 -0.85
CA ASN A 35 10.05 -5.17 -2.11
C ASN A 35 9.44 -6.56 -1.92
N ALA A 36 10.10 -7.45 -1.16
CA ALA A 36 9.57 -8.77 -0.83
C ALA A 36 8.27 -8.69 0.00
N ILE A 37 8.25 -7.85 1.05
CA ILE A 37 7.06 -7.63 1.89
C ILE A 37 5.89 -7.13 1.03
N LEU A 38 6.11 -6.15 0.16
CA LEU A 38 5.08 -5.61 -0.71
C LEU A 38 4.57 -6.64 -1.71
N ASN A 39 5.44 -7.43 -2.34
CA ASN A 39 5.01 -8.46 -3.30
C ASN A 39 4.18 -9.57 -2.64
N LEU A 40 4.47 -9.92 -1.39
CA LEU A 40 3.66 -10.89 -0.63
C LEU A 40 2.27 -10.34 -0.29
N ARG A 41 2.16 -9.03 -0.02
CA ARG A 41 0.90 -8.42 0.41
C ARG A 41 0.04 -7.91 -0.75
N PHE A 42 0.66 -7.47 -1.82
CA PHE A 42 0.04 -6.84 -2.98
C PHE A 42 0.40 -7.62 -4.23
N PRO A 43 -0.18 -8.82 -4.41
CA PRO A 43 0.18 -9.69 -5.52
C PRO A 43 -0.30 -9.11 -6.85
N SER A 44 0.50 -9.31 -7.90
CA SER A 44 0.15 -8.85 -9.26
C SER A 44 -1.09 -9.51 -9.83
N THR A 45 -1.44 -10.70 -9.34
CA THR A 45 -2.71 -11.39 -9.66
C THR A 45 -3.94 -10.63 -9.19
N GLN A 46 -3.79 -9.69 -8.24
CA GLN A 46 -4.82 -8.76 -7.79
C GLN A 46 -4.66 -7.38 -8.43
N GLY A 47 -3.88 -7.24 -9.50
CA GLY A 47 -3.70 -5.98 -10.22
C GLY A 47 -2.69 -5.02 -9.59
N PHE A 48 -1.92 -5.45 -8.60
CA PHE A 48 -0.89 -4.60 -7.98
C PHE A 48 0.46 -4.68 -8.69
N PHE A 49 1.16 -3.55 -8.77
CA PHE A 49 2.46 -3.45 -9.42
C PHE A 49 3.41 -2.65 -8.55
N ILE A 50 4.60 -3.19 -8.32
CA ILE A 50 5.68 -2.53 -7.59
C ILE A 50 6.77 -2.17 -8.59
N ARG A 51 7.20 -0.91 -8.58
CA ARG A 51 8.34 -0.44 -9.39
C ARG A 51 9.39 0.20 -8.49
N PRO A 52 10.65 -0.25 -8.55
CA PRO A 52 11.74 0.50 -7.98
C PRO A 52 12.01 1.74 -8.84
N TYR A 53 12.25 2.87 -8.19
CA TYR A 53 12.77 4.06 -8.85
C TYR A 53 14.07 4.47 -8.18
N SER A 54 15.07 4.78 -9.00
CA SER A 54 16.27 5.48 -8.56
C SER A 54 16.27 6.83 -9.25
N HIS A 55 16.18 7.89 -8.45
CA HIS A 55 16.24 9.25 -8.94
C HIS A 55 17.65 9.78 -8.70
N SER A 56 18.37 10.10 -9.77
CA SER A 56 19.52 10.99 -9.68
C SER A 56 18.99 12.39 -9.44
N GLY A 57 19.28 12.98 -8.29
CA GLY A 57 18.79 14.32 -7.97
C GLY A 57 19.19 15.34 -9.05
N VAL A 58 18.21 16.05 -9.60
CA VAL A 58 18.45 17.21 -10.46
C VAL A 58 18.49 18.44 -9.53
N ARG A 59 19.49 19.32 -9.70
CA ARG A 59 19.64 20.58 -8.94
C ARG A 59 19.78 20.40 -7.42
N GLY A 60 20.70 19.55 -6.97
CA GLY A 60 21.11 19.50 -5.57
C GLY A 60 20.13 18.80 -4.61
N CYS A 61 19.07 18.18 -5.11
CA CYS A 61 18.30 17.22 -4.32
C CYS A 61 19.13 15.95 -4.09
N PRO A 62 19.03 15.29 -2.93
CA PRO A 62 19.61 13.97 -2.70
C PRO A 62 19.14 12.99 -3.79
N GLY A 63 19.93 11.95 -4.06
CA GLY A 63 19.44 10.81 -4.85
C GLY A 63 18.43 10.01 -4.02
N TRP A 64 17.34 9.55 -4.64
CA TRP A 64 16.27 8.82 -3.95
C TRP A 64 16.23 7.41 -4.49
N VAL A 65 16.13 6.43 -3.61
CA VAL A 65 15.78 5.07 -4.01
C VAL A 65 14.49 4.69 -3.28
N GLU A 66 13.48 4.30 -4.04
CA GLU A 66 12.13 4.10 -3.54
C GLU A 66 11.44 2.91 -4.21
N LEU A 67 10.37 2.46 -3.58
CA LEU A 67 9.42 1.51 -4.17
C LEU A 67 8.07 2.19 -4.34
N GLN A 68 7.58 2.25 -5.56
CA GLN A 68 6.23 2.72 -5.87
C GLN A 68 5.30 1.52 -6.06
N LEU A 69 4.26 1.42 -5.24
CA LEU A 69 3.14 0.51 -5.39
C LEU A 69 1.98 1.21 -6.09
N SER A 70 1.42 0.57 -7.10
CA SER A 70 0.22 0.99 -7.81
C SER A 70 -0.78 -0.15 -7.94
N HIS A 71 -2.04 0.19 -8.18
CA HIS A 71 -3.13 -0.75 -8.46
C HIS A 71 -3.74 -0.42 -9.83
N LEU A 72 -3.76 -1.40 -10.72
CA LEU A 72 -4.41 -1.29 -12.02
C LEU A 72 -5.91 -1.51 -11.82
N LYS A 73 -6.69 -0.43 -11.95
CA LYS A 73 -8.15 -0.47 -11.88
C LYS A 73 -8.72 0.24 -13.11
N ASP A 74 -9.65 -0.40 -13.80
CA ASP A 74 -10.33 0.15 -14.99
C ASP A 74 -9.35 0.63 -16.09
N GLY A 75 -8.28 -0.13 -16.31
CA GLY A 75 -7.22 0.19 -17.27
C GLY A 75 -6.31 1.37 -16.87
N ARG A 76 -6.50 1.94 -15.68
CA ARG A 76 -5.69 3.05 -15.15
C ARG A 76 -4.78 2.56 -14.02
N GLN A 77 -3.50 2.95 -14.08
CA GLN A 77 -2.55 2.69 -13.00
C GLN A 77 -2.75 3.75 -11.91
N ASN A 78 -3.35 3.37 -10.79
CA ASN A 78 -3.61 4.27 -9.67
C ASN A 78 -2.50 4.11 -8.61
N PRO A 79 -1.87 5.21 -8.16
CA PRO A 79 -0.89 5.15 -7.09
C PRO A 79 -1.57 4.69 -5.79
N VAL A 80 -0.82 3.91 -5.01
CA VAL A 80 -1.29 3.38 -3.72
C VAL A 80 -0.35 3.82 -2.62
N LEU A 81 0.93 3.47 -2.75
CA LEU A 81 1.91 3.60 -1.68
C LEU A 81 3.29 3.89 -2.26
N VAL A 82 4.05 4.75 -1.60
CA VAL A 82 5.48 4.95 -1.84
C VAL A 82 6.25 4.53 -0.59
N VAL A 83 7.30 3.73 -0.75
CA VAL A 83 8.23 3.40 0.34
C VAL A 83 9.56 4.10 0.07
N TYR A 84 9.93 4.99 0.99
CA TYR A 84 11.21 5.65 1.03
C TYR A 84 12.02 5.05 2.18
N TYR A 85 13.12 4.38 1.84
CA TYR A 85 14.00 3.72 2.80
C TYR A 85 15.32 4.47 2.91
N GLN A 86 15.75 4.72 4.14
CA GLN A 86 17.06 5.28 4.46
C GLN A 86 17.75 4.34 5.45
N ARG A 87 19.07 4.19 5.32
CA ARG A 87 19.87 3.54 6.37
C ARG A 87 19.84 4.42 7.62
N ALA A 88 19.77 3.82 8.81
CA ALA A 88 19.84 4.61 10.05
C ALA A 88 21.22 5.27 10.18
N ASN A 89 21.24 6.60 10.25
CA ASN A 89 22.46 7.37 10.52
C ASN A 89 22.45 7.80 11.99
N ARG A 90 23.38 7.28 12.78
CA ARG A 90 23.48 7.59 14.22
C ARG A 90 24.01 8.99 14.50
N GLU A 91 24.56 9.67 13.50
CA GLU A 91 25.13 11.00 13.61
C GLU A 91 24.15 12.09 13.15
N ASP A 92 22.98 11.72 12.62
CA ASP A 92 21.95 12.66 12.16
C ASP A 92 20.73 12.62 13.09
N ASP A 93 20.74 13.48 14.10
CA ASP A 93 19.63 13.65 15.04
C ASP A 93 18.32 14.10 14.34
N ASN A 94 18.44 14.71 13.16
CA ASN A 94 17.32 15.25 12.40
C ASN A 94 16.85 14.35 11.26
N GLN A 95 17.39 13.13 11.14
CA GLN A 95 17.14 12.23 10.00
C GLN A 95 15.63 12.00 9.77
N TRP A 96 14.86 11.87 10.85
CA TRP A 96 13.41 11.70 10.76
C TRP A 96 12.68 12.93 10.22
N GLU A 97 13.10 14.13 10.62
CA GLU A 97 12.49 15.38 10.17
C GLU A 97 12.85 15.66 8.72
N ASN A 98 14.13 15.47 8.38
CA ASN A 98 14.64 15.61 7.01
C ASN A 98 13.94 14.61 6.08
N GLY A 99 13.94 13.32 6.44
CA GLY A 99 13.25 12.27 5.67
C GLY A 99 11.74 12.51 5.52
N GLN A 100 11.09 13.11 6.52
CA GLN A 100 9.66 13.46 6.41
C GLN A 100 9.44 14.62 5.44
N LYS A 101 10.22 15.71 5.54
CA LYS A 101 10.17 16.84 4.61
C LYS A 101 10.44 16.38 3.18
N GLU A 102 11.44 15.54 3.03
CA GLU A 102 11.80 14.88 1.80
C GLU A 102 10.62 14.10 1.21
N LEU A 103 10.07 13.15 1.96
CA LEU A 103 8.92 12.36 1.50
C LEU A 103 7.74 13.26 1.08
N GLN A 104 7.44 14.32 1.84
CA GLN A 104 6.39 15.26 1.50
C GLN A 104 6.66 15.98 0.17
N LEU A 105 7.87 16.51 -0.02
CA LEU A 105 8.25 17.20 -1.25
C LEU A 105 8.18 16.27 -2.46
N TYR A 106 8.62 15.03 -2.30
CA TYR A 106 8.53 14.03 -3.35
C TYR A 106 7.06 13.77 -3.75
N LEU A 107 6.19 13.49 -2.77
CA LEU A 107 4.77 13.20 -3.03
C LEU A 107 4.08 14.40 -3.67
N ALA A 108 4.36 15.61 -3.18
CA ALA A 108 3.87 16.86 -3.76
C ALA A 108 4.32 17.04 -5.22
N PHE A 109 5.61 16.80 -5.51
CA PHE A 109 6.13 16.93 -6.86
C PHE A 109 5.53 15.87 -7.80
N ARG A 110 5.44 14.62 -7.34
CA ARG A 110 5.03 13.46 -8.14
C ARG A 110 3.53 13.47 -8.45
N TYR A 111 2.71 13.86 -7.48
CA TYR A 111 1.25 13.73 -7.55
C TYR A 111 0.52 15.06 -7.71
N ARG A 112 1.22 16.19 -7.93
CA ARG A 112 0.63 17.53 -8.15
C ARG A 112 -0.50 17.61 -9.19
N ASN A 113 -0.52 16.70 -10.17
CA ASN A 113 -1.49 16.69 -11.26
C ASN A 113 -2.58 15.62 -11.08
N PHE A 114 -2.58 14.87 -9.97
CA PHE A 114 -3.64 13.91 -9.67
C PHE A 114 -4.91 14.64 -9.24
N ALA A 115 -6.06 14.08 -9.59
CA ALA A 115 -7.36 14.63 -9.22
C ALA A 115 -7.56 14.59 -7.69
N GLU A 116 -8.31 15.56 -7.16
CA GLU A 116 -8.54 15.73 -5.72
C GLU A 116 -9.43 14.62 -5.12
N ASP A 117 -10.23 13.96 -5.96
CA ASP A 117 -11.10 12.82 -5.62
C ASP A 117 -10.41 11.45 -5.79
N ALA A 118 -9.11 11.44 -6.11
CA ALA A 118 -8.36 10.20 -6.27
C ALA A 118 -8.31 9.39 -4.96
N SER A 119 -8.17 8.07 -5.10
CA SER A 119 -7.93 7.18 -3.95
C SER A 119 -6.75 7.67 -3.11
N PRO A 120 -6.80 7.50 -1.78
CA PRO A 120 -5.77 8.04 -0.90
C PRO A 120 -4.39 7.50 -1.25
N ILE A 121 -3.38 8.36 -1.30
CA ILE A 121 -1.98 7.95 -1.54
C ILE A 121 -1.27 7.87 -0.19
N TYR A 122 -0.48 6.82 0.02
CA TYR A 122 0.27 6.61 1.25
C TYR A 122 1.78 6.75 1.01
N GLY A 123 2.51 7.16 2.05
CA GLY A 123 3.97 7.16 2.09
C GLY A 123 4.48 6.43 3.33
N ILE A 124 5.48 5.57 3.17
CA ILE A 124 6.25 4.98 4.27
C ILE A 124 7.63 5.63 4.25
N LEU A 125 8.03 6.24 5.37
CA LEU A 125 9.42 6.60 5.67
C LEU A 125 9.98 5.52 6.57
N ALA A 126 10.87 4.68 6.05
CA ALA A 126 11.56 3.65 6.80
C ALA A 126 13.02 4.06 7.02
N ILE A 127 13.46 4.04 8.28
CA ILE A 127 14.84 4.37 8.68
C ILE A 127 15.40 3.20 9.49
N GLY A 128 16.33 2.46 8.90
CA GLY A 128 16.86 1.24 9.50
C GLY A 128 15.76 0.22 9.78
N VAL A 129 15.55 -0.13 11.05
CA VAL A 129 14.44 -1.00 11.45
C VAL A 129 13.13 -0.25 11.59
N LYS A 130 13.13 1.06 11.85
CA LYS A 130 11.94 1.82 12.26
C LYS A 130 11.18 2.37 11.06
N LEU A 131 9.89 2.66 11.21
CA LEU A 131 9.11 3.30 10.15
C LEU A 131 8.06 4.28 10.66
N LYS A 132 7.68 5.22 9.80
CA LYS A 132 6.51 6.08 9.93
C LYS A 132 5.70 6.03 8.65
N ILE A 133 4.39 6.19 8.80
CA ILE A 133 3.45 6.05 7.69
C ILE A 133 2.56 7.27 7.66
N PHE A 134 2.41 7.78 6.46
CA PHE A 134 1.68 8.99 6.21
C PHE A 134 0.64 8.76 5.14
N ARG A 135 -0.47 9.47 5.29
CA ARG A 135 -1.45 9.69 4.24
C ARG A 135 -1.09 11.02 3.59
N TYR A 136 -0.99 11.03 2.28
CA TYR A 136 -0.78 12.24 1.50
C TYR A 136 -2.12 12.90 1.21
N ASP A 137 -2.20 14.20 1.50
CA ASP A 137 -3.30 15.06 1.11
C ASP A 137 -2.87 15.92 -0.07
N ASN A 138 -3.45 15.66 -1.24
CA ASN A 138 -3.03 16.32 -2.47
C ASN A 138 -3.40 17.83 -2.53
N PRO A 139 -4.60 18.25 -2.10
CA PRO A 139 -4.96 19.68 -2.05
C PRO A 139 -4.00 20.52 -1.21
N SER A 140 -3.69 20.09 0.02
CA SER A 140 -2.74 20.81 0.88
C SER A 140 -1.27 20.51 0.60
N ARG A 141 -0.98 19.51 -0.25
CA ARG A 141 0.37 18.98 -0.53
C ARG A 141 1.12 18.61 0.75
N SER A 142 0.38 18.12 1.73
CA SER A 142 0.90 17.77 3.04
C SER A 142 0.81 16.27 3.28
N ILE A 143 1.57 15.81 4.27
CA ILE A 143 1.49 14.44 4.75
C ILE A 143 1.03 14.43 6.20
N GLU A 144 0.01 13.64 6.48
CA GLU A 144 -0.52 13.45 7.83
C GLU A 144 -0.18 12.05 8.31
N ARG A 145 0.15 11.93 9.59
CA ARG A 145 0.50 10.63 10.17
C ARG A 145 -0.73 9.71 10.15
N PHE A 146 -0.64 8.58 9.44
CA PHE A 146 -1.77 7.68 9.24
C PHE A 146 -1.98 6.72 10.41
N VAL A 147 -0.90 6.31 11.08
CA VAL A 147 -0.88 5.45 12.26
C VAL A 147 0.21 5.90 13.24
N PRO A 148 0.09 5.60 14.55
CA PRO A 148 1.12 5.94 15.54
C PRO A 148 2.50 5.40 15.11
N PRO A 149 3.59 6.11 15.44
CA PRO A 149 4.93 5.64 15.14
C PRO A 149 5.21 4.41 15.99
N TRP A 150 5.35 3.26 15.34
CA TRP A 150 5.84 2.06 15.99
C TRP A 150 7.34 2.01 15.73
N ASP A 151 8.13 2.14 16.80
CA ASP A 151 9.50 1.67 16.77
C ASP A 151 9.42 0.15 16.58
N LEU A 152 9.92 -0.36 15.45
CA LEU A 152 9.80 -1.75 15.02
C LEU A 152 10.67 -2.71 15.86
N GLU A 153 10.53 -2.66 17.18
CA GLU A 153 11.16 -3.61 18.07
C GLU A 153 10.23 -4.80 18.38
N ARG A 154 8.90 -4.73 18.14
CA ARG A 154 7.98 -5.82 18.58
C ARG A 154 6.70 -6.17 17.79
N HIS A 155 6.33 -5.53 16.67
CA HIS A 155 4.96 -5.74 16.15
C HIS A 155 4.81 -5.90 14.64
N ASP A 156 5.24 -7.06 14.18
CA ASP A 156 5.01 -7.60 12.85
C ASP A 156 3.51 -7.65 12.44
N GLU A 157 2.58 -7.81 13.39
CA GLU A 157 1.12 -7.72 13.16
C GLU A 157 0.62 -6.32 12.83
N GLN A 158 1.28 -5.27 13.34
CA GLN A 158 0.87 -3.89 13.07
C GLN A 158 1.18 -3.51 11.63
N VAL A 159 2.36 -3.87 11.13
CA VAL A 159 2.72 -3.71 9.71
C VAL A 159 1.70 -4.47 8.84
N TRP A 160 1.42 -5.72 9.18
CA TRP A 160 0.44 -6.53 8.47
C TRP A 160 -0.96 -5.89 8.42
N ASN A 161 -1.50 -5.51 9.58
CA ASN A 161 -2.83 -4.89 9.68
C ASN A 161 -2.90 -3.57 8.92
N MET A 162 -1.82 -2.81 8.93
CA MET A 162 -1.72 -1.54 8.20
C MET A 162 -1.71 -1.75 6.69
N LEU A 163 -0.87 -2.64 6.15
CA LEU A 163 -0.88 -2.91 4.70
C LEU A 163 -2.23 -3.50 4.26
N ARG A 164 -2.89 -4.28 5.14
CA ARG A 164 -4.26 -4.75 4.91
C ARG A 164 -5.27 -3.60 4.86
N LYS A 165 -5.15 -2.59 5.72
CA LYS A 165 -6.01 -1.40 5.68
C LYS A 165 -5.81 -0.60 4.39
N ILE A 166 -4.56 -0.42 3.96
CA ILE A 166 -4.24 0.23 2.67
C ILE A 166 -4.86 -0.55 1.52
N SER A 167 -4.63 -1.87 1.44
CA SER A 167 -5.20 -2.72 0.39
C SER A 167 -6.72 -2.57 0.28
N ARG A 168 -7.44 -2.63 1.40
CA ARG A 168 -8.92 -2.46 1.44
C ARG A 168 -9.38 -1.11 0.89
N ASN A 169 -8.66 -0.03 1.16
CA ASN A 169 -9.02 1.30 0.66
C ASN A 169 -8.90 1.41 -0.87
N HIS A 170 -8.08 0.59 -1.51
CA HIS A 170 -7.88 0.59 -2.97
C HIS A 170 -8.63 -0.53 -3.71
N THR A 171 -9.12 -1.55 -2.99
CA THR A 171 -9.93 -2.64 -3.58
C THR A 171 -11.42 -2.54 -3.21
N GLY A 172 -11.79 -1.79 -2.17
CA GLY A 172 -13.14 -1.74 -1.59
C GLY A 172 -14.23 -1.04 -2.42
N GLY A 173 -13.92 -0.53 -3.61
CA GLY A 173 -14.89 0.09 -4.51
C GLY A 173 -15.46 -0.88 -5.56
N GLY A 174 -15.74 -2.12 -5.18
CA GLY A 174 -16.06 -3.21 -6.12
C GLY A 174 -16.64 -4.46 -5.45
N VAL A 175 -17.57 -4.30 -4.52
CA VAL A 175 -18.60 -5.31 -4.29
C VAL A 175 -19.92 -4.56 -4.43
N CYS A 176 -20.47 -4.54 -5.65
CA CYS A 176 -21.91 -4.56 -5.75
C CYS A 176 -22.34 -5.78 -4.95
N GLU A 177 -22.99 -5.57 -3.82
CA GLU A 177 -23.95 -6.54 -3.31
C GLU A 177 -24.86 -6.84 -4.51
N ALA A 178 -24.60 -7.96 -5.17
CA ALA A 178 -25.57 -8.56 -6.06
C ALA A 178 -26.77 -8.80 -5.15
N ARG A 179 -27.74 -7.88 -5.22
CA ARG A 179 -29.11 -8.06 -4.75
C ARG A 179 -29.43 -9.51 -4.99
N GLY A 180 -29.85 -10.22 -3.94
CA GLY A 180 -30.43 -11.55 -4.07
C GLY A 180 -31.57 -11.48 -5.07
N VAL A 181 -31.26 -11.76 -6.33
CA VAL A 181 -32.23 -12.14 -7.34
C VAL A 181 -32.63 -13.54 -6.93
N LYS A 182 -33.74 -13.65 -6.22
CA LYS A 182 -34.51 -14.89 -6.17
C LYS A 182 -34.90 -15.22 -7.61
N THR A 183 -34.11 -16.05 -8.27
CA THR A 183 -34.59 -16.89 -9.36
C THR A 183 -35.36 -18.03 -8.74
N GLU A 184 -36.66 -17.85 -8.56
CA GLU A 184 -37.59 -18.97 -8.54
C GLU A 184 -37.89 -19.32 -10.01
N SER A 185 -37.29 -20.41 -10.46
CA SER A 185 -37.58 -21.03 -11.74
C SER A 185 -38.77 -21.99 -11.60
N GLY A 186 -39.84 -21.70 -12.33
CA GLY A 186 -40.56 -22.73 -13.10
C GLY A 186 -41.77 -23.37 -12.44
N GLY A 187 -42.93 -23.20 -13.09
CA GLY A 187 -44.14 -23.96 -12.83
C GLY A 187 -45.38 -23.40 -13.53
N GLN A 188 -45.37 -23.34 -14.87
CA GLN A 188 -46.54 -23.04 -15.69
C GLN A 188 -47.66 -24.07 -15.47
N GLY A 189 -48.90 -23.59 -15.30
CA GLY A 189 -50.13 -24.36 -15.41
C GLY A 189 -51.27 -23.46 -15.86
N ASN A 190 -51.46 -23.37 -17.18
CA ASN A 190 -52.59 -22.70 -17.83
C ASN A 190 -53.84 -23.58 -17.68
N GLU A 191 -54.94 -23.05 -17.12
CA GLU A 191 -56.29 -23.44 -17.51
C GLU A 191 -57.15 -22.19 -17.65
N GLY A 192 -57.67 -21.97 -18.86
CA GLY A 192 -58.45 -20.80 -19.25
C GLY A 192 -59.93 -20.89 -18.83
N PRO A 193 -60.72 -19.84 -19.09
CA PRO A 193 -62.13 -19.82 -18.73
C PRO A 193 -62.98 -20.47 -19.82
N LYS A 194 -63.87 -21.40 -19.45
CA LYS A 194 -65.03 -21.79 -20.27
C LYS A 194 -66.27 -22.03 -19.40
N ASN A 195 -67.34 -21.37 -19.81
CA ASN A 195 -68.70 -21.41 -19.29
C ASN A 195 -69.31 -22.83 -19.27
N VAL A 196 -70.14 -23.12 -18.25
CA VAL A 196 -71.52 -23.62 -18.36
C VAL A 196 -72.33 -22.97 -17.24
#